data_AF-A0A2G6EW91-F1
#
_entry.id   AF-A0A2G6EW91-F1
#
_cell.length_a   1.000
_cell.length_b   1.000
_cell.length_c   1.000
_cell.angle_alpha   90.00
_cell.angle_beta   90.00
_cell.angle_gamma   90.00
#
_symmetry.space_group_name_H-M   'P 1'
#
loop_
_entity.id
_entity.type
_entity.pdbx_description
1 polymer ?
#
loop_
_entity_poly.entity_id
_entity_poly.type
_entity_poly.pdbx_seq_one_letter_code
_entity_poly.pdbx_strand_id
1 'polypeptide(L)'
;LGNDKDNQDDIDPKSVKLLDPNTGDEVTELDVPGEGKWTVDPDTGAVTFTPEPDFTGDPTPVKYTASDKEGNKADTPATISVDYPQDAPTLVDDKEAGKTGEPVTVSVLTNDTDPQNDIDPTSVKLIDPNIQRQVK
;
A
#
# COMPACT_ATOMS: atom_id res chain seq x y z
N LEU A 1 -16.82 16.50 -7.18
CA LEU A 1 -16.31 15.21 -7.70
C LEU A 1 -16.20 14.23 -6.54
N GLY A 2 -17.05 13.19 -6.45
CA GLY A 2 -17.06 12.34 -5.26
C GLY A 2 -17.29 13.13 -3.96
N ASN A 3 -16.26 13.18 -3.09
CA ASN A 3 -16.26 13.97 -1.85
C ASN A 3 -15.92 15.46 -2.04
N ASP A 4 -15.27 15.85 -3.14
CA ASP A 4 -14.87 17.23 -3.42
C ASP A 4 -16.05 18.11 -3.83
N LYS A 5 -16.09 19.32 -3.27
CA LYS A 5 -17.08 20.35 -3.54
C LYS A 5 -16.40 21.71 -3.61
N ASP A 6 -16.89 22.56 -4.51
CA ASP A 6 -16.74 24.00 -4.40
C ASP A 6 -18.03 24.59 -3.80
N ASN A 7 -18.17 25.91 -3.80
CA ASN A 7 -19.34 26.60 -3.28
C ASN A 7 -20.59 26.51 -4.18
N GLN A 8 -20.45 26.03 -5.42
CA GLN A 8 -21.49 25.97 -6.45
C GLN A 8 -21.80 24.52 -6.90
N ASP A 9 -21.08 23.54 -6.37
CA ASP A 9 -21.04 22.14 -6.78
C ASP A 9 -20.82 21.96 -8.31
N ASP A 10 -20.00 22.82 -8.93
CA ASP A 10 -19.82 22.90 -10.38
C ASP A 10 -18.46 22.46 -10.94
N ILE A 11 -17.57 21.89 -10.10
CA ILE A 11 -16.33 21.19 -10.49
C ILE A 11 -16.45 20.48 -11.85
N ASP A 12 -15.55 20.79 -12.78
CA ASP A 12 -15.42 20.12 -14.07
C ASP A 12 -14.61 18.82 -13.92
N PRO A 13 -15.20 17.63 -14.11
CA PRO A 13 -14.47 16.38 -14.00
C PRO A 13 -13.30 16.21 -14.97
N LYS A 14 -13.35 16.90 -16.11
CA LYS A 14 -12.31 16.79 -17.15
C LYS A 14 -11.04 17.57 -16.82
N SER A 15 -11.16 18.47 -15.84
CA SER A 15 -10.07 19.32 -15.38
C SER A 15 -9.13 18.61 -14.40
N VAL A 16 -9.50 17.42 -13.89
CA VAL A 16 -8.67 16.69 -12.91
C VAL A 16 -7.30 16.38 -13.50
N LYS A 17 -6.23 16.75 -12.78
CA LYS A 17 -4.83 16.46 -13.11
C LYS A 17 -4.06 16.11 -11.85
N LEU A 18 -3.18 15.11 -11.95
CA LEU A 18 -2.19 14.80 -10.92
C LEU A 18 -1.04 15.80 -10.98
N LEU A 19 -0.41 16.05 -9.84
CA LEU A 19 0.82 16.84 -9.75
C LEU A 19 2.02 15.89 -9.66
N ASP A 20 2.90 15.92 -10.67
CA ASP A 20 4.15 15.17 -10.65
C ASP A 20 5.08 15.78 -9.58
N PRO A 21 5.47 15.00 -8.54
CA PRO A 21 6.29 15.52 -7.45
C PRO A 21 7.73 15.86 -7.86
N ASN A 22 8.22 15.32 -8.98
CA ASN A 22 9.59 15.51 -9.44
C ASN A 22 9.74 16.77 -10.31
N THR A 23 8.73 17.04 -11.14
CA THR A 23 8.76 18.13 -12.12
C THR A 23 7.90 19.32 -11.67
N GLY A 24 6.85 19.07 -10.89
CA GLY A 24 5.80 20.05 -10.58
C GLY A 24 4.75 20.19 -11.69
N ASP A 25 4.82 19.37 -12.73
CA ASP A 25 3.91 19.43 -13.88
C ASP A 25 2.55 18.77 -13.57
N GLU A 26 1.51 19.24 -14.26
CA GLU A 26 0.19 18.62 -14.24
C GLU A 26 0.09 17.53 -15.30
N VAL A 27 -0.23 16.32 -14.85
CA VAL A 27 -0.24 15.12 -15.69
C VAL A 27 -1.53 14.32 -15.50
N THR A 28 -1.89 13.52 -16.50
CA THR A 28 -2.99 12.54 -16.40
C THR A 28 -2.50 11.13 -16.11
N GLU A 29 -1.18 10.91 -16.19
CA GLU A 29 -0.53 9.67 -15.81
C GLU A 29 0.72 9.97 -14.99
N LEU A 30 0.95 9.21 -13.93
CA LEU A 30 2.14 9.33 -13.08
C LEU A 30 2.65 7.93 -12.74
N ASP A 31 3.85 7.60 -13.22
CA ASP A 31 4.55 6.38 -12.85
C ASP A 31 5.37 6.61 -11.57
N VAL A 32 5.20 5.71 -10.60
CA VAL A 32 5.96 5.69 -9.35
C VAL A 32 6.83 4.43 -9.34
N PRO A 33 8.15 4.54 -9.62
CA PRO A 33 9.01 3.38 -9.81
C PRO A 33 9.03 2.44 -8.60
N GLY A 34 8.74 1.16 -8.83
CA GLY A 34 8.71 0.13 -7.79
C GLY A 34 7.38 0.05 -7.03
N GLU A 35 6.41 0.88 -7.37
CA GLU A 35 5.07 0.87 -6.76
C GLU A 35 3.98 0.62 -7.80
N GLY A 36 3.89 1.44 -8.85
CA GLY A 36 2.82 1.35 -9.84
C GLY A 36 2.56 2.64 -10.62
N LYS A 37 1.43 2.68 -11.32
CA LYS A 37 0.99 3.81 -12.15
C LYS A 37 -0.34 4.37 -11.68
N TRP A 38 -0.39 5.69 -11.52
CA TRP A 38 -1.63 6.44 -11.34
C TRP A 38 -2.14 6.97 -12.69
N THR A 39 -3.44 6.86 -12.94
CA THR A 39 -4.08 7.37 -14.16
C THR A 39 -5.36 8.12 -13.83
N VAL A 40 -5.65 9.19 -14.58
CA VAL A 40 -6.89 9.97 -14.49
C VAL A 40 -7.76 9.65 -15.71
N ASP A 41 -9.01 9.24 -15.46
CA ASP A 41 -10.04 9.16 -16.49
C ASP A 41 -10.42 10.59 -16.93
N PRO A 42 -10.18 10.96 -18.21
CA PRO A 42 -10.38 12.32 -18.69
C PRO A 42 -11.85 12.73 -18.82
N ASP A 43 -12.79 11.79 -18.78
CA ASP A 43 -14.23 12.08 -18.86
C ASP A 43 -14.88 12.16 -17.49
N THR A 44 -14.46 11.31 -16.55
CA THR A 44 -15.07 11.22 -15.22
C THR A 44 -14.25 11.86 -14.11
N GLY A 45 -12.98 12.16 -14.35
CA GLY A 45 -12.03 12.64 -13.33
C GLY A 45 -11.65 11.57 -12.30
N ALA A 46 -12.08 10.31 -12.49
CA ALA A 46 -11.74 9.22 -11.60
C ALA A 46 -10.24 8.89 -11.67
N VAL A 47 -9.60 8.76 -10.52
CA VAL A 47 -8.18 8.41 -10.42
C VAL A 47 -8.05 6.93 -10.07
N THR A 48 -7.24 6.20 -10.84
CA THR A 48 -6.97 4.77 -10.64
C THR A 48 -5.49 4.56 -10.36
N PHE A 49 -5.17 3.77 -9.33
CA PHE A 49 -3.82 3.24 -9.12
C PHE A 49 -3.74 1.79 -9.61
N THR A 50 -2.74 1.49 -10.43
CA THR A 50 -2.43 0.12 -10.89
C THR A 50 -1.06 -0.28 -10.32
N PRO A 51 -1.01 -1.18 -9.33
CA PRO A 51 0.25 -1.58 -8.71
C PRO A 51 1.12 -2.40 -9.67
N GLU A 52 2.44 -2.35 -9.47
CA GLU A 52 3.36 -3.33 -10.04
C GLU A 52 3.06 -4.73 -9.43
N PRO A 53 3.31 -5.84 -10.16
CA PRO A 53 2.92 -7.19 -9.71
C PRO A 53 3.43 -7.62 -8.33
N ASP A 54 4.58 -7.11 -7.91
CA ASP A 54 5.22 -7.47 -6.63
C ASP A 54 5.00 -6.41 -5.53
N PHE A 55 4.21 -5.37 -5.80
CA PHE A 55 3.93 -4.30 -4.85
C PHE A 55 2.75 -4.66 -3.95
N THR A 56 3.00 -4.78 -2.64
CA THR A 56 2.01 -5.23 -1.63
C THR A 56 1.71 -4.19 -0.56
N GLY A 57 2.41 -3.05 -0.56
CA GLY A 57 2.26 -1.99 0.43
C GLY A 57 1.41 -0.81 -0.05
N ASP A 58 1.21 0.17 0.82
CA ASP A 58 0.49 1.40 0.48
C ASP A 58 1.28 2.24 -0.53
N PRO A 59 0.68 2.66 -1.66
CA PRO A 59 1.37 3.52 -2.61
C PRO A 59 1.63 4.90 -2.01
N THR A 60 2.73 5.52 -2.44
CA THR A 60 3.10 6.89 -2.11
C THR A 60 1.91 7.82 -2.43
N PRO A 61 1.42 8.61 -1.45
CA PRO A 61 0.33 9.53 -1.67
C PRO A 61 0.63 10.55 -2.77
N VAL A 62 -0.33 10.74 -3.68
CA VAL A 62 -0.23 11.69 -4.79
C VAL A 62 -1.13 12.89 -4.57
N LYS A 63 -0.82 14.00 -5.24
CA LYS A 63 -1.65 15.21 -5.21
C LYS A 63 -2.35 15.42 -6.55
N TYR A 64 -3.52 16.04 -6.50
CA TYR A 64 -4.26 16.45 -7.69
C TYR A 64 -4.84 17.85 -7.54
N THR A 65 -5.17 18.44 -8.69
CA THR A 65 -5.92 19.69 -8.80
C THR A 65 -7.10 19.49 -9.75
N ALA A 66 -8.06 20.40 -9.67
CA ALA A 66 -9.22 20.47 -10.53
C ALA A 66 -9.65 21.94 -10.67
N SER A 67 -10.49 22.22 -11.65
CA SER A 67 -11.14 23.51 -11.89
C SER A 67 -12.66 23.32 -11.98
N ASP A 68 -13.42 24.40 -11.75
CA ASP A 68 -14.83 24.45 -12.10
C ASP A 68 -15.05 24.59 -13.62
N LYS A 69 -16.32 24.59 -14.06
CA LYS A 69 -16.68 24.71 -15.49
C LYS A 69 -16.40 26.10 -16.07
N GLU A 70 -16.22 27.08 -15.19
CA GLU A 70 -15.86 28.45 -15.48
C GLU A 70 -14.34 28.62 -15.61
N GLY A 71 -13.57 27.60 -15.23
CA GLY A 71 -12.11 27.54 -15.32
C GLY A 71 -11.37 28.05 -14.09
N ASN A 72 -12.06 28.29 -12.96
CA ASN A 72 -11.41 28.64 -11.71
C ASN A 72 -10.76 27.39 -11.11
N LYS A 73 -9.45 27.43 -11.00
CA LYS A 73 -8.64 26.34 -10.45
C LYS A 73 -8.66 26.35 -8.93
N ALA A 74 -8.65 25.17 -8.32
CA ALA A 74 -8.49 25.02 -6.88
C ALA A 74 -7.18 25.67 -6.37
N ASP A 75 -7.29 26.47 -5.31
CA ASP A 75 -6.15 27.22 -4.72
C ASP A 75 -5.08 26.31 -4.12
N THR A 76 -5.49 25.13 -3.62
CA THR A 76 -4.60 24.15 -2.99
C THR A 76 -4.84 22.77 -3.58
N PRO A 77 -3.79 22.03 -3.98
CA PRO A 77 -3.93 20.64 -4.38
C PRO A 77 -4.47 19.76 -3.23
N ALA A 78 -5.34 18.82 -3.57
CA ALA A 78 -5.82 17.79 -2.66
C ALA A 78 -4.90 16.55 -2.72
N THR A 79 -4.96 15.69 -1.70
CA THR A 79 -4.11 14.48 -1.58
C THR A 79 -4.97 13.23 -1.70
N ILE A 80 -4.45 12.23 -2.42
CA ILE A 80 -5.01 10.88 -2.54
C ILE A 80 -4.07 9.92 -1.80
N SER A 81 -4.63 9.10 -0.94
CA SER A 81 -3.94 8.01 -0.24
C SER A 81 -4.73 6.72 -0.38
N VAL A 82 -4.03 5.59 -0.48
CA VAL A 82 -4.61 4.24 -0.53
C VAL A 82 -3.98 3.44 0.61
N ASP A 83 -4.81 2.63 1.26
CA ASP A 83 -4.43 1.75 2.39
C ASP A 83 -4.77 0.31 2.01
N TYR A 84 -3.76 -0.55 1.93
CA TYR A 84 -3.91 -1.98 1.72
C TYR A 84 -3.82 -2.72 3.06
N PRO A 85 -4.85 -3.51 3.41
CA PRO A 85 -4.81 -4.33 4.61
C PRO A 85 -3.58 -5.23 4.67
N GLN A 86 -2.93 -5.23 5.82
CA GLN A 86 -1.84 -6.15 6.15
C GLN A 86 -2.40 -7.27 7.03
N ASP A 87 -2.12 -8.51 6.64
CA ASP A 87 -2.53 -9.70 7.38
C ASP A 87 -1.36 -10.26 8.20
N ALA A 88 -1.69 -11.12 9.16
CA ALA A 88 -0.66 -11.83 9.91
C ALA A 88 -0.23 -13.10 9.16
N PRO A 89 1.04 -13.53 9.30
CA PRO A 89 1.49 -14.79 8.73
C PRO A 89 0.77 -15.97 9.38
N THR A 90 0.51 -16.99 8.58
CA THR A 90 0.05 -18.30 9.03
C THR A 90 1.25 -19.21 9.22
N LEU A 91 1.49 -19.60 10.47
CA LEU A 91 2.60 -20.48 10.84
C LEU A 91 2.18 -21.96 10.78
N VAL A 92 3.09 -22.84 10.36
CA VAL A 92 2.87 -24.29 10.24
C VAL A 92 3.93 -25.06 11.04
N ASP A 93 3.48 -26.04 11.83
CA ASP A 93 4.38 -26.83 12.70
C ASP A 93 5.55 -27.47 11.94
N ASP A 94 6.76 -27.31 12.49
CA ASP A 94 7.98 -27.89 11.97
C ASP A 94 8.35 -29.22 12.63
N LYS A 95 8.91 -30.13 11.83
CA LYS A 95 9.50 -31.36 12.33
C LYS A 95 10.70 -31.79 11.52
N GLU A 96 11.82 -32.01 12.20
CA GLU A 96 13.05 -32.53 11.61
C GLU A 96 13.61 -33.71 12.42
N ALA A 97 14.22 -34.68 11.74
CA ALA A 97 14.84 -35.82 12.41
C ALA A 97 16.32 -35.55 12.70
N GLY A 98 16.70 -35.66 13.97
CA GLY A 98 18.08 -35.50 14.42
C GLY A 98 18.79 -36.82 14.73
N LYS A 99 20.12 -36.78 14.76
CA LYS A 99 20.91 -37.83 15.41
C LYS A 99 21.19 -37.45 16.86
N THR A 100 21.07 -38.43 17.75
CA THR A 100 21.32 -38.23 19.17
C THR A 100 22.75 -37.75 19.41
N GLY A 101 22.90 -36.66 20.16
CA GLY A 101 24.20 -36.07 20.51
C GLY A 101 24.81 -35.16 19.43
N GLU A 102 24.17 -35.03 18.27
CA GLU A 102 24.57 -34.09 17.22
C GLU A 102 23.66 -32.85 17.19
N PRO A 103 24.17 -31.68 16.79
CA PRO A 103 23.32 -30.51 16.53
C PRO A 103 22.33 -30.78 15.40
N VAL A 104 21.14 -30.17 15.49
CA VAL A 104 20.11 -30.21 14.45
C VAL A 104 19.73 -28.77 14.11
N THR A 105 19.58 -28.47 12.82
CA THR A 105 19.07 -27.18 12.33
C THR A 105 17.69 -27.39 11.73
N VAL A 106 16.73 -26.56 12.10
CA VAL A 106 15.35 -26.61 11.59
C VAL A 106 15.04 -25.27 10.92
N SER A 107 14.55 -25.31 9.68
CA SER A 107 14.23 -24.10 8.90
C SER A 107 12.76 -23.77 9.04
N VAL A 108 12.42 -23.03 10.09
CA VAL A 108 11.04 -22.83 10.56
C VAL A 108 10.12 -22.02 9.64
N LEU A 109 10.67 -21.28 8.68
CA LEU A 109 9.89 -20.40 7.80
C LEU A 109 9.50 -21.07 6.48
N THR A 110 9.93 -22.31 6.24
CA THR A 110 9.87 -22.92 4.88
C THR A 110 8.44 -23.27 4.47
N ASN A 111 7.60 -23.60 5.44
CA ASN A 111 6.21 -24.02 5.30
C ASN A 111 5.22 -22.95 5.80
N ASP A 112 5.71 -21.82 6.27
CA ASP A 112 4.89 -20.68 6.67
C ASP A 112 4.44 -19.90 5.43
N THR A 113 3.30 -19.22 5.55
CA THR A 113 2.74 -18.40 4.45
C THR A 113 2.24 -17.08 4.98
N ASP A 114 2.37 -16.04 4.18
CA ASP A 114 1.79 -14.73 4.44
C ASP A 114 1.03 -14.26 3.19
N PRO A 115 -0.17 -13.66 3.31
CA PRO A 115 -0.95 -13.20 2.16
C PRO A 115 -0.23 -12.13 1.31
N GLN A 116 0.58 -11.28 1.94
CA GLN A 116 1.43 -10.28 1.29
C GLN A 116 2.84 -10.82 0.96
N ASN A 117 3.15 -12.05 1.40
CA ASN A 117 4.41 -12.76 1.14
C ASN A 117 5.65 -11.96 1.61
N ASP A 118 5.53 -11.28 2.75
CA ASP A 118 6.54 -10.35 3.27
C ASP A 118 7.04 -10.72 4.68
N ILE A 119 6.96 -12.01 5.05
CA ILE A 119 7.46 -12.53 6.33
C ILE A 119 8.88 -12.02 6.62
N ASP A 120 9.07 -11.29 7.72
CA ASP A 120 10.38 -10.85 8.18
C ASP A 120 11.13 -12.01 8.87
N PRO A 121 12.20 -12.57 8.27
CA PRO A 121 12.93 -13.69 8.86
C PRO A 121 13.71 -13.31 10.12
N THR A 122 13.94 -12.03 10.37
CA THR A 122 14.61 -11.55 11.58
C THR A 122 13.69 -11.43 12.78
N SER A 123 12.37 -11.56 12.56
CA SER A 123 11.34 -11.50 13.60
C SER A 123 11.23 -12.78 14.44
N VAL A 124 11.84 -13.89 13.98
CA VAL A 124 11.79 -15.21 14.63
C VAL A 124 12.31 -15.15 16.07
N LYS A 125 11.47 -15.62 17.00
CA LYS A 125 11.78 -15.67 18.44
C LYS A 125 11.37 -17.01 19.03
N LEU A 126 12.21 -17.56 19.90
CA LEU A 126 11.84 -18.72 20.71
C LEU A 126 10.93 -18.29 21.85
N ILE A 127 9.87 -19.05 22.08
CA ILE A 127 8.97 -18.90 23.22
C ILE A 127 9.35 -19.93 24.27
N ASP A 128 9.61 -19.47 25.51
CA ASP A 128 9.83 -20.38 26.63
C ASP A 128 8.50 -21.06 27.01
N PRO A 129 8.40 -22.40 26.93
CA PRO A 129 7.18 -23.12 27.25
C PRO A 129 6.78 -23.02 28.74
N ASN A 130 7.66 -22.52 29.62
CA ASN A 130 7.43 -22.46 31.06
C ASN A 130 6.90 -21.10 31.55
N ILE A 131 6.69 -20.12 30.67
CA ILE A 131 6.07 -18.85 31.06
C ILE A 131 4.55 -19.03 31.19
N GLN A 132 4.13 -19.67 32.28
CA GLN A 132 2.78 -19.51 32.80
C GLN A 132 2.69 -18.08 33.36
N ARG A 133 1.91 -17.20 32.73
CA ARG A 133 1.59 -15.89 33.32
C ARG A 133 1.01 -16.14 34.71
N GLN A 134 1.76 -15.83 35.77
CA GLN A 134 1.19 -15.71 37.11
C GLN A 134 0.30 -14.48 37.12
N VAL A 135 -0.96 -14.65 36.70
CA VAL A 135 -2.01 -13.67 37.00
C VAL A 135 -2.49 -14.01 38.41
N LYS A 136 -2.08 -13.19 39.37
CA LYS A 136 -2.65 -13.16 40.71
C LYS A 136 -3.80 -12.16 40.76
#